data_AF-A0A2E7UEH6-F1
#
_entry.id   AF-A0A2E7UEH6-F1
#
_cell.length_a   1.000
_cell.length_b   1.000
_cell.length_c   1.000
_cell.angle_alpha   90.00
_cell.angle_beta   90.00
_cell.angle_gamma   90.00
#
_symmetry.space_group_name_H-M   'P 1'
#
loop_
_entity.id
_entity.type
_entity.pdbx_description
1 polymer ?
#
loop_
_entity_poly.entity_id
_entity_poly.type
_entity_poly.pdbx_seq_one_letter_code
_entity_poly.pdbx_strand_id
1 'polypeptide(L)'
;MAAALVLVANPASARDPGAKKLMQMAAGCAYVVGVAEGSNVQLNYGSADWIGVVGILEQRTGLDGEKAINEARAKYKKRARVMGADEAYQYMLGRAQECDREMAVLQS
;
A
#
# COMPACT_ATOMS: atom_id res chain seq x y z
N MET A 1 35.87 13.55 16.66
CA MET A 1 34.72 13.35 17.55
C MET A 1 33.59 12.79 16.69
N ALA A 2 33.24 11.52 16.87
CA ALA A 2 32.15 10.88 16.13
C ALA A 2 30.88 10.91 16.99
N ALA A 3 29.88 11.68 16.58
CA ALA A 3 28.57 11.68 17.21
C ALA A 3 27.75 10.54 16.60
N ALA A 4 27.68 9.41 17.30
CA ALA A 4 26.78 8.31 16.99
C ALA A 4 25.34 8.75 17.36
N LEU A 5 24.49 8.95 16.36
CA LEU A 5 23.06 9.16 16.54
C LEU A 5 22.42 7.82 16.93
N VAL A 6 22.33 7.55 18.23
CA VAL A 6 21.48 6.48 18.76
C VAL A 6 20.04 6.96 18.68
N LEU A 7 19.35 6.63 17.59
CA LEU A 7 17.90 6.75 17.52
C LEU A 7 17.30 5.72 18.46
N VAL A 8 16.81 6.20 19.60
CA VAL A 8 16.06 5.41 20.58
C VAL A 8 14.81 4.88 19.87
N ALA A 9 14.83 3.60 19.51
CA ALA A 9 13.66 2.89 19.03
C ALA A 9 12.68 2.78 20.20
N ASN A 10 11.64 3.60 20.21
CA ASN A 10 10.48 3.38 21.08
C ASN A 10 9.61 2.27 20.44
N PRO A 11 9.46 1.09 21.06
CA PRO A 11 8.58 0.05 20.56
C PRO A 11 7.15 0.36 21.05
N ALA A 12 6.57 1.43 20.53
CA ALA A 12 5.22 1.85 20.90
C ALA A 12 4.53 2.58 19.74
N SER A 13 4.41 1.92 18.59
CA SER A 13 3.59 2.46 17.48
C SER A 13 2.72 1.39 16.81
N ALA A 14 2.29 0.39 17.58
CA ALA A 14 1.36 -0.64 17.11
C ALA A 14 -0.14 -0.28 17.30
N ARG A 15 -0.46 0.93 17.79
CA ARG A 15 -1.82 1.30 18.23
C ARG A 15 -2.33 2.66 17.76
N ASP A 16 -1.71 3.26 16.75
CA ASP A 16 -2.29 4.45 16.12
C ASP A 16 -3.28 4.01 15.00
N PRO A 17 -4.56 4.44 15.02
CA PRO A 17 -5.52 4.15 13.96
C PRO A 17 -5.03 4.60 12.58
N GLY A 18 -4.21 5.65 12.52
CA GLY A 18 -3.54 6.15 11.32
C GLY A 18 -2.54 5.16 10.76
N ALA A 19 -1.69 4.55 11.59
CA ALA A 19 -0.72 3.54 11.13
C ALA A 19 -1.40 2.33 10.47
N LYS A 20 -2.47 1.82 11.09
CA LYS A 20 -3.26 0.73 10.51
C LYS A 20 -3.93 1.15 9.19
N LYS A 21 -4.48 2.36 9.11
CA LYS A 21 -5.11 2.87 7.90
C LYS A 21 -4.10 3.07 6.76
N LEU A 22 -2.91 3.58 7.08
CA LEU A 22 -1.81 3.72 6.13
C LEU A 22 -1.34 2.35 5.63
N MET A 23 -1.21 1.36 6.52
CA MET A 23 -0.88 -0.02 6.12
C MET A 23 -1.91 -0.60 5.15
N GLN A 24 -3.20 -0.44 5.45
CA GLN A 24 -4.28 -0.91 4.58
C GLN A 24 -4.33 -0.19 3.24
N MET A 25 -4.05 1.12 3.23
CA MET A 25 -3.94 1.92 2.00
C MET A 25 -2.76 1.44 1.16
N ALA A 26 -1.57 1.32 1.75
CA ALA A 26 -0.35 0.90 1.05
C ALA A 26 -0.50 -0.51 0.48
N ALA A 27 -0.99 -1.47 1.26
CA ALA A 27 -1.28 -2.83 0.81
C ALA A 27 -2.36 -2.86 -0.30
N GLY A 28 -3.37 -2.00 -0.18
CA GLY A 28 -4.39 -1.80 -1.21
C GLY A 28 -3.79 -1.30 -2.53
N CYS A 29 -2.90 -0.32 -2.46
CA CYS A 29 -2.23 0.27 -3.61
C CYS A 29 -1.24 -0.70 -4.25
N ALA A 30 -0.46 -1.45 -3.46
CA ALA A 30 0.39 -2.52 -3.97
C ALA A 30 -0.39 -3.51 -4.85
N TYR A 31 -1.60 -3.89 -4.43
CA TYR A 31 -2.44 -4.78 -5.20
C TYR A 31 -2.97 -4.16 -6.49
N VAL A 32 -3.62 -2.99 -6.43
CA VAL A 32 -4.27 -2.41 -7.62
C VAL A 32 -3.28 -1.89 -8.66
N VAL A 33 -2.13 -1.36 -8.21
CA VAL A 33 -1.07 -0.94 -9.12
C VAL A 33 -0.49 -2.15 -9.84
N GLY A 34 -0.29 -3.28 -9.15
CA GLY A 34 0.17 -4.51 -9.80
C GLY A 34 -0.80 -5.04 -10.85
N VAL A 35 -2.12 -4.84 -10.67
CA VAL A 35 -3.13 -5.15 -11.70
C VAL A 35 -3.03 -4.18 -12.89
N ALA A 36 -2.83 -2.89 -12.62
CA ALA A 36 -2.73 -1.85 -13.64
C ALA A 36 -1.42 -1.91 -14.47
N GLU A 37 -0.31 -2.31 -13.86
CA GLU A 37 0.98 -2.53 -14.54
C GLU A 37 0.87 -3.59 -15.64
N GLY A 38 0.10 -4.66 -15.41
CA GLY A 38 -0.19 -5.68 -16.42
C GLY A 38 -1.05 -5.20 -17.59
N SER A 39 -1.46 -3.93 -17.57
CA SER A 39 -2.49 -3.36 -18.45
C SER A 39 -2.04 -2.14 -19.26
N ASN A 40 -0.73 -1.86 -19.32
CA ASN A 40 -0.13 -0.70 -19.99
C ASN A 40 -0.58 0.68 -19.46
N VAL A 41 -1.10 0.75 -18.23
CA VAL A 41 -1.31 2.06 -17.57
C VAL A 41 0.05 2.60 -17.14
N GLN A 42 0.41 3.79 -17.64
CA GLN A 42 1.61 4.49 -17.19
C GLN A 42 1.34 5.14 -15.84
N LEU A 43 2.03 4.64 -14.81
CA LEU A 43 2.06 5.18 -13.46
C LEU A 43 3.50 5.61 -13.17
N ASN A 44 3.67 6.64 -12.35
CA ASN A 44 5.00 7.10 -11.93
C ASN A 44 5.59 6.18 -10.87
N TYR A 45 4.73 5.55 -10.06
CA TYR A 45 5.12 4.64 -8.99
C TYR A 45 4.47 3.27 -9.16
N GLY A 46 5.30 2.23 -9.07
CA GLY A 46 4.93 0.86 -9.31
C GLY A 46 4.43 0.12 -8.07
N SER A 47 4.00 -1.12 -8.28
CA SER A 47 3.50 -1.99 -7.21
C SER A 47 4.59 -2.31 -6.19
N ALA A 48 5.84 -2.39 -6.65
CA ALA A 48 7.02 -2.60 -5.83
C ALA A 48 7.30 -1.43 -4.86
N ASP A 49 7.07 -0.18 -5.29
CA ASP A 49 7.23 0.99 -4.42
C ASP A 49 6.24 0.94 -3.25
N TRP A 50 5.00 0.55 -3.53
CA TRP A 50 3.97 0.34 -2.52
C TRP A 50 4.26 -0.82 -1.57
N ILE A 51 4.84 -1.92 -2.07
CA ILE A 51 5.34 -3.01 -1.21
C ILE A 51 6.48 -2.50 -0.31
N GLY A 52 7.35 -1.62 -0.81
CA GLY A 52 8.37 -0.95 0.00
C GLY A 52 7.77 -0.16 1.16
N VAL A 53 6.70 0.61 0.90
CA VAL A 53 5.97 1.32 1.97
C VAL A 53 5.37 0.36 3.01
N VAL A 54 4.77 -0.75 2.56
CA VAL A 54 4.27 -1.80 3.47
C VAL A 54 5.38 -2.32 4.37
N GLY A 55 6.55 -2.64 3.80
CA GLY A 55 7.70 -3.12 4.58
C GLY A 55 8.22 -2.10 5.59
N ILE A 56 8.26 -0.82 5.22
CA ILE A 56 8.64 0.26 6.15
C ILE A 56 7.63 0.37 7.30
N LEU A 57 6.33 0.31 7.00
CA LEU A 57 5.27 0.37 8.01
C LEU A 57 5.34 -0.84 8.94
N GLU A 58 5.55 -2.04 8.40
CA GLU A 58 5.71 -3.27 9.17
C GLU A 58 6.87 -3.16 10.16
N GLN A 59 8.05 -2.74 9.69
CA GLN A 59 9.23 -2.56 10.55
C GLN A 59 9.03 -1.53 11.65
N ARG A 60 8.32 -0.42 11.36
CA ARG A 60 8.14 0.68 12.31
C ARG A 60 7.01 0.48 13.30
N THR A 61 5.98 -0.27 12.93
CA THR A 61 4.74 -0.39 13.70
C THR A 61 4.52 -1.78 14.28
N GLY A 62 5.20 -2.80 13.75
CA GLY A 62 4.95 -4.22 14.07
C GLY A 62 3.65 -4.76 13.48
N LEU A 63 2.99 -4.03 12.58
CA LEU A 63 1.83 -4.53 11.84
C LEU A 63 2.25 -5.55 10.79
N ASP A 64 1.47 -6.61 10.63
CA ASP A 64 1.70 -7.67 9.65
C ASP A 64 1.37 -7.18 8.22
N GLY A 65 2.43 -6.88 7.46
CA GLY A 65 2.32 -6.38 6.08
C GLY A 65 1.81 -7.44 5.11
N GLU A 66 2.24 -8.69 5.25
CA GLU A 66 1.80 -9.80 4.40
C GLU A 66 0.29 -10.04 4.57
N LYS A 67 -0.19 -10.06 5.82
CA LYS A 67 -1.61 -10.14 6.11
C LYS A 67 -2.38 -8.97 5.50
N ALA A 68 -1.87 -7.75 5.58
CA ALA A 68 -2.52 -6.59 4.97
C ALA A 68 -2.64 -6.73 3.44
N ILE A 69 -1.61 -7.23 2.77
CA ILE A 69 -1.62 -7.51 1.31
C ILE A 69 -2.65 -8.60 0.97
N ASN A 70 -2.70 -9.67 1.76
CA ASN A 70 -3.67 -10.75 1.57
C ASN A 70 -5.11 -10.27 1.78
N GLU A 71 -5.37 -9.45 2.80
CA GLU A 71 -6.67 -8.82 3.04
C GLU A 71 -7.07 -7.88 1.89
N ALA A 72 -6.13 -7.07 1.37
CA ALA A 72 -6.36 -6.22 0.20
C ALA A 72 -6.75 -7.05 -1.03
N ARG A 73 -5.99 -8.10 -1.34
CA ARG A 73 -6.30 -9.03 -2.44
C ARG A 73 -7.70 -9.62 -2.28
N ALA A 74 -8.05 -10.09 -1.09
CA ALA A 74 -9.38 -10.66 -0.82
C ALA A 74 -10.49 -9.63 -1.00
N LYS A 75 -10.29 -8.39 -0.53
CA LYS A 75 -11.23 -7.27 -0.69
C LYS A 75 -11.53 -7.00 -2.16
N TYR A 76 -10.50 -6.84 -3.00
CA TYR A 76 -10.70 -6.55 -4.42
C TYR A 76 -11.26 -7.74 -5.20
N LYS A 77 -10.86 -8.97 -4.87
CA LYS A 77 -11.50 -10.18 -5.44
C LYS A 77 -12.99 -10.26 -5.11
N LYS A 78 -13.38 -9.97 -3.86
CA LYS A 78 -14.79 -9.90 -3.47
C LYS A 78 -15.51 -8.82 -4.28
N ARG A 79 -14.88 -7.66 -4.48
CA ARG A 79 -15.44 -6.57 -5.29
C ARG A 79 -15.69 -6.99 -6.74
N ALA A 80 -14.73 -7.66 -7.36
CA ALA A 80 -14.87 -8.19 -8.72
C ALA A 80 -16.02 -9.17 -8.87
N ARG A 81 -16.29 -9.99 -7.85
CA ARG A 81 -17.45 -10.89 -7.84
C ARG A 81 -18.79 -10.17 -7.74
N VAL A 82 -18.84 -9.02 -7.06
CA VAL A 82 -20.08 -8.27 -6.83
C VAL A 82 -20.39 -7.32 -7.99
N MET A 83 -19.38 -6.61 -8.51
CA MET A 83 -19.55 -5.61 -9.57
C MET A 83 -19.50 -6.24 -10.98
N GLY A 84 -18.89 -7.42 -11.12
CA GLY A 84 -18.54 -7.97 -12.43
C GLY A 84 -17.08 -7.64 -12.79
N ALA A 85 -16.50 -8.48 -13.65
CA ALA A 85 -15.06 -8.46 -13.93
C ALA A 85 -14.61 -7.13 -14.57
N ASP A 86 -15.31 -6.66 -15.61
CA ASP A 86 -14.92 -5.47 -16.37
C ASP A 86 -15.06 -4.19 -15.55
N GLU A 87 -16.18 -4.03 -14.83
CA GLU A 87 -16.40 -2.86 -13.98
C GLU A 87 -15.38 -2.81 -12.82
N ALA A 88 -15.08 -3.96 -12.21
CA ALA A 88 -14.07 -4.03 -11.18
C ALA A 88 -12.66 -3.77 -11.69
N TYR A 89 -12.36 -4.19 -12.91
CA TYR A 89 -11.10 -3.88 -13.55
C TYR A 89 -10.95 -2.37 -13.78
N GLN A 90 -11.94 -1.71 -14.39
CA GLN A 90 -11.94 -0.25 -14.56
C GLN A 90 -11.83 0.50 -13.22
N TYR A 91 -12.55 0.03 -12.19
CA TYR A 91 -12.43 0.56 -10.84
C TYR A 91 -11.00 0.45 -10.29
N MET A 92 -10.34 -0.69 -10.49
CA MET A 92 -8.95 -0.88 -10.05
C MET A 92 -7.97 0.02 -10.80
N LEU A 93 -8.18 0.27 -12.10
CA LEU A 93 -7.37 1.21 -12.87
C LEU A 93 -7.50 2.64 -12.33
N GLY A 94 -8.73 3.11 -12.09
CA GLY A 94 -8.97 4.41 -11.47
C GLY A 94 -8.32 4.53 -10.09
N ARG A 95 -8.41 3.47 -9.28
CA ARG A 95 -7.77 3.43 -7.96
C ARG A 95 -6.24 3.41 -8.05
N ALA A 96 -5.66 2.78 -9.06
CA ALA A 96 -4.22 2.79 -9.28
C ALA A 96 -3.69 4.21 -9.58
N GLN A 97 -4.44 5.02 -10.34
CA GLN A 97 -4.11 6.44 -10.55
C GLN A 97 -4.24 7.28 -9.28
N GLU A 98 -5.21 6.96 -8.41
CA GLU A 98 -5.28 7.59 -7.08
C GLU A 98 -4.06 7.22 -6.23
N CYS A 99 -3.64 5.96 -6.24
CA CYS A 99 -2.42 5.54 -5.58
C CYS A 99 -1.21 6.31 -6.10
N ASP A 100 -1.05 6.48 -7.41
CA ASP A 100 0.06 7.26 -7.97
C ASP A 100 0.16 8.67 -7.36
N ARG A 101 -0.99 9.33 -7.15
CA ARG A 101 -1.08 10.63 -6.47
C ARG A 101 -0.80 10.56 -4.98
N GLU A 102 -1.32 9.54 -4.29
CA GLU A 102 -1.06 9.32 -2.86
C GLU A 102 0.44 9.11 -2.60
N MET A 103 1.13 8.37 -3.48
CA MET A 103 2.57 8.14 -3.35
C MET A 103 3.36 9.43 -3.56
N ALA A 104 3.00 10.25 -4.54
CA ALA A 104 3.62 11.55 -4.75
C ALA A 104 3.55 12.44 -3.48
N VAL A 105 2.43 12.38 -2.75
CA VAL A 105 2.25 13.11 -1.47
C VAL A 105 3.07 12.49 -0.33
N LEU A 106 3.26 11.16 -0.33
CA LEU A 106 4.09 10.49 0.68
C LEU A 106 5.60 10.75 0.48
N GLN A 107 6.02 11.04 -0.76
CA GLN A 107 7.42 11.29 -1.12
C GLN A 107 7.80 12.77 -1.15
N SER A 108 6.83 13.69 -1.08
CA SER A 108 7.05 15.14 -0.99
C SER A 108 7.43 15.58 0.42
#